data_AF-A0A7C7M2N9-F1
#
_entry.id   AF-A0A7C7M2N9-F1
#
_cell.length_a   1.000
_cell.length_b   1.000
_cell.length_c   1.000
_cell.angle_alpha   90.00
_cell.angle_beta   90.00
_cell.angle_gamma   90.00
#
_symmetry.space_group_name_H-M   'P 1'
#
loop_
_entity.id
_entity.type
_entity.pdbx_description
1 polymer ?
#
loop_
_entity_poly.entity_id
_entity_poly.type
_entity_poly.pdbx_seq_one_letter_code
_entity_poly.pdbx_strand_id
1 'polypeptide(L)' 'MLILFIRLGISQNITIAVVDFDGKGVTKIEASALTDRFATELFNLDIYILIERERVGEILD' A
#
# COMPACT_ATOMS: atom_id res chain seq x y z
N MET A 1 12.15 35.20 6.68
CA MET A 1 10.78 34.69 6.88
C MET A 1 10.18 33.98 5.66
N LEU A 2 10.88 33.83 4.53
CA LEU A 2 10.36 33.11 3.36
C LEU A 2 10.75 31.62 3.30
N ILE A 3 11.85 31.26 3.97
CA ILE A 3 12.44 29.90 3.95
C ILE A 3 11.66 28.92 4.86
N LEU A 4 10.79 29.44 5.74
CA LEU A 4 10.01 28.62 6.68
C LEU A 4 8.82 27.91 6.00
N PHE A 5 8.27 28.50 4.92
CA PHE A 5 7.12 27.92 4.22
C PHE A 5 7.49 26.77 3.26
N ILE A 6 8.71 26.76 2.70
CA ILE A 6 9.14 25.72 1.74
C ILE A 6 9.35 24.36 2.43
N ARG A 7 9.50 24.33 3.77
CA ARG A 7 9.80 23.12 4.54
C ARG A 7 8.55 22.36 5.04
N LEU A 8 7.35 22.94 4.96
CA LEU A 8 6.11 22.32 5.46
C LEU A 8 5.38 21.47 4.40
N GLY A 9 6.09 21.03 3.37
CA GLY A 9 5.59 20.15 2.31
C GLY A 9 6.27 18.80 2.33
N ILE A 10 6.46 18.18 3.49
CA ILE A 10 6.91 16.78 3.55
C ILE A 10 5.65 15.94 3.31
N SER A 11 5.44 15.55 2.05
CA SER A 11 4.48 14.49 1.69
C SER A 11 4.76 13.31 2.61
N GLN A 12 3.82 13.01 3.51
CA GLN A 12 3.92 11.86 4.40
C GLN A 12 3.78 10.64 3.49
N ASN A 13 4.89 9.99 3.15
CA ASN A 13 4.85 8.72 2.43
C ASN A 13 4.16 7.72 3.36
N ILE A 14 2.89 7.44 3.11
CA ILE A 14 2.12 6.48 3.89
C ILE A 14 2.50 5.10 3.35
N THR A 15 3.17 4.29 4.18
CA THR A 15 3.46 2.90 3.87
C THR A 15 2.24 2.06 4.20
N ILE A 16 1.69 1.35 3.21
CA ILE A 16 0.50 0.50 3.38
C ILE A 16 0.87 -0.93 2.98
N ALA A 17 0.59 -1.88 3.88
CA ALA A 17 0.66 -3.31 3.60
C ALA A 17 -0.72 -3.84 3.23
N VAL A 18 -0.84 -4.47 2.07
CA VAL A 18 -2.07 -5.14 1.61
C VAL A 18 -2.02 -6.61 2.05
N VAL A 19 -3.06 -7.06 2.75
CA VAL A 19 -3.21 -8.45 3.23
C VAL A 19 -4.24 -9.18 2.38
N ASP A 20 -4.12 -10.51 2.29
CA ASP A 20 -5.05 -11.38 1.56
C ASP A 20 -6.49 -11.22 2.07
N PHE A 21 -7.44 -11.10 1.14
CA PHE A 21 -8.86 -10.93 1.47
C PHE A 21 -9.49 -12.26 1.91
N ASP A 22 -10.28 -12.20 2.98
CA ASP A 22 -11.18 -13.29 3.37
C ASP A 22 -12.51 -13.18 2.60
N GLY A 23 -12.65 -14.03 1.60
CA GLY A 23 -13.80 -14.04 0.69
C GLY A 23 -15.08 -14.51 1.37
N LYS A 24 -16.05 -13.62 1.57
CA LYS A 24 -17.39 -13.99 2.05
C LYS A 24 -18.33 -14.25 0.88
N GLY A 25 -18.62 -15.53 0.62
CA GLY A 25 -19.52 -15.93 -0.48
C GLY A 25 -18.87 -15.92 -1.86
N VAL A 26 -17.55 -15.79 -1.93
CA VAL A 26 -16.74 -15.91 -3.15
C VAL A 26 -15.69 -16.99 -2.96
N THR A 27 -15.18 -17.55 -4.06
CA THR A 27 -14.10 -18.52 -3.99
C THR A 27 -12.81 -17.87 -3.52
N LYS A 28 -11.90 -18.69 -2.98
CA LYS A 28 -10.55 -18.23 -2.60
C LYS A 28 -9.78 -17.61 -3.77
N ILE A 29 -10.01 -18.11 -4.98
CA ILE A 29 -9.38 -17.59 -6.20
C ILE A 29 -9.91 -16.19 -6.52
N GLU A 30 -11.22 -15.99 -6.44
CA GLU A 30 -11.83 -14.67 -6.65
C GLU A 30 -11.41 -13.67 -5.58
N ALA A 31 -11.34 -14.09 -4.31
CA ALA A 31 -10.85 -13.24 -3.22
C ALA A 31 -9.40 -12.80 -3.46
N SER A 32 -8.54 -13.74 -3.89
CA SER A 32 -7.14 -13.45 -4.25
C SER A 32 -7.06 -12.47 -5.43
N ALA A 33 -7.83 -12.70 -6.49
CA ALA A 33 -7.84 -11.80 -7.65
C ALA A 33 -8.31 -10.38 -7.28
N LEU A 34 -9.21 -10.24 -6.31
CA LEU A 34 -9.63 -8.95 -5.77
C LEU A 34 -8.53 -8.29 -4.92
N THR A 35 -7.78 -9.05 -4.13
CA THR A 35 -6.61 -8.55 -3.40
C THR A 35 -5.55 -8.03 -4.36
N ASP A 36 -5.24 -8.78 -5.43
CA ASP A 36 -4.24 -8.39 -6.43
C ASP A 36 -4.66 -7.13 -7.19
N ARG A 37 -5.94 -7.06 -7.59
CA ARG A 37 -6.54 -5.85 -8.18
C ARG A 37 -6.43 -4.66 -7.23
N PHE A 38 -6.79 -4.84 -5.96
CA PHE A 38 -6.73 -3.78 -4.96
C PHE A 38 -5.30 -3.27 -4.70
N ALA A 39 -4.33 -4.17 -4.60
CA ALA A 39 -2.92 -3.80 -4.48
C ALA A 39 -2.42 -3.02 -5.70
N THR A 40 -2.82 -3.44 -6.90
CA THR A 40 -2.50 -2.75 -8.16
C THR A 40 -3.13 -1.36 -8.21
N GLU A 41 -4.40 -1.21 -7.83
CA GLU A 41 -5.05 0.10 -7.77
C GLU A 41 -4.36 1.02 -6.74
N LEU A 42 -3.99 0.50 -5.57
CA LEU A 42 -3.23 1.27 -4.57
C LEU A 42 -1.85 1.71 -5.09
N PHE A 43 -1.18 0.85 -5.86
CA PHE A 43 0.08 1.20 -6.53
C PHE A 43 -0.14 2.30 -7.57
N ASN A 44 -1.20 2.21 -8.37
CA ASN A 44 -1.53 3.18 -9.42
C ASN A 44 -1.91 4.56 -8.89
N LEU A 45 -2.25 4.70 -7.60
CA LEU A 45 -2.53 6.01 -6.99
C LEU A 45 -1.27 6.88 -6.83
N ASP A 46 -0.06 6.31 -6.97
CA ASP A 46 1.24 7.01 -6.98
C ASP A 46 1.53 7.89 -5.74
N ILE A 47 0.77 7.66 -4.67
CA ILE A 47 0.82 8.35 -3.36
C ILE A 47 1.26 7.43 -2.22
N TYR A 48 1.38 6.12 -2.48
CA TYR A 48 1.74 5.12 -1.49
C TYR A 48 2.99 4.36 -1.91
N ILE A 49 3.92 4.15 -0.97
CA ILE A 49 5.05 3.24 -1.18
C ILE A 49 4.52 1.83 -0.95
N LEU A 50 4.23 1.11 -2.03
CA LEU A 50 3.80 -0.28 -1.96
C LEU A 50 5.02 -1.15 -1.64
N ILE A 51 5.04 -1.76 -0.46
CA ILE A 51 6.08 -2.71 -0.08
C ILE A 51 5.64 -4.08 -0.59
N GLU A 52 6.37 -4.61 -1.57
CA GLU A 52 6.19 -5.98 -2.05
C GLU A 52 6.29 -6.96 -0.88
N ARG A 53 5.44 -7.99 -0.87
CA ARG A 53 5.32 -8.97 0.24
C ARG A 53 6.66 -9.57 0.68
N GLU A 54 7.63 -9.70 -0.22
CA GLU A 54 8.98 -10.20 0.10
C GLU A 54 9.75 -9.31 1.07
N ARG A 55 9.47 -8.00 1.07
CA ARG A 55 10.17 -7.00 1.89
C ARG A 55 9.50 -6.76 3.25
N VAL A 56 8.27 -7.25 3.47
CA VAL A 56 7.60 -7.18 4.78
C VAL A 56 8.28 -8.07 5.81
N GLY A 57 8.84 -9.21 5.38
CA GLY A 57 9.65 -10.08 6.24
C GLY A 57 10.88 -9.39 6.82
N GLU A 58 11.51 -8.47 6.07
CA GLU A 58 12.72 -7.76 6.51
C GLU A 58 12.45 -6.64 7.51
N ILE A 59 11.21 -6.14 7.60
CA ILE A 59 10.85 -4.99 8.46
C ILE A 59 10.33 -5.46 9.84
N LEU A 60 10.03 -6.75 9.98
CA LEU A 60 9.49 -7.34 11.21
C LEU A 60 10.56 -8.01 12.11
N ASP A 61 11.84 -7.94 11.72
CA ASP A 61 12.99 -8.36 12.54
C ASP A 61 13.77 -7.16 13.11
#